data_AF-A0A7G2LSG2-F1
#
_entry.id   AF-A0A7G2LSG2-F1
#
_cell.length_a   1.000
_cell.length_b   1.000
_cell.length_c   1.000
_cell.angle_alpha   90.00
_cell.angle_beta   90.00
_cell.angle_gamma   90.00
#
_symmetry.space_group_name_H-M   'P 1'
#
loop_
_entity.id
_entity.type
_entity.pdbx_description
1 polymer ?
#
loop_
_entity_poly.entity_id
_entity_poly.type
_entity_poly.pdbx_seq_one_letter_code
_entity_poly.pdbx_strand_id
1 'polypeptide(L)'
;MLVSPAARDALQTWLEHQSALKDAAENTIIAYRGDVTEFLTFMTLHKGDTQGLGALAKITISDMRAWMASTRSGGVGSRSVARKLSAVKAFYRWLAEREGFEPTAVLLARSPKFQKQLPRPLAEDAARALIDCVETQARAPWVAARDVAVLTMLWGCGLRISEALAIKGGDAPLPNSLRIIG
;
A
#
# COMPACT_ATOMS: atom_id res chain seq x y z
N MET A 1 -7.09 22.70 5.87
CA MET A 1 -6.62 21.60 4.98
C MET A 1 -6.30 22.20 3.62
N LEU A 2 -5.15 21.84 3.03
CA LEU A 2 -4.70 22.36 1.72
C LEU A 2 -5.46 21.74 0.52
N VAL A 3 -6.23 20.67 0.73
CA VAL A 3 -7.04 20.04 -0.32
C VAL A 3 -8.45 20.63 -0.31
N SER A 4 -8.97 21.01 -1.48
CA SER A 4 -10.30 21.60 -1.61
C SER A 4 -11.40 20.63 -1.11
N PRO A 5 -12.53 21.14 -0.58
CA PRO A 5 -13.65 20.29 -0.17
C PRO A 5 -14.11 19.35 -1.30
N ALA A 6 -14.29 19.87 -2.52
CA ALA A 6 -14.70 19.06 -3.66
C ALA A 6 -13.73 17.91 -3.99
N ALA A 7 -12.42 18.14 -3.90
CA ALA A 7 -11.43 17.09 -4.13
C ALA A 7 -11.42 16.04 -2.99
N ARG A 8 -11.67 16.47 -1.74
CA ARG A 8 -11.81 15.53 -0.60
C ARG A 8 -13.06 14.67 -0.75
N ASP A 9 -14.17 15.25 -1.13
CA ASP A 9 -15.43 14.53 -1.34
C ASP A 9 -15.29 13.53 -2.49
N ALA A 10 -14.69 13.95 -3.61
CA ALA A 10 -14.40 13.06 -4.73
C ALA A 10 -13.48 11.88 -4.33
N LEU A 11 -12.42 12.13 -3.55
CA LEU A 11 -11.57 11.08 -3.01
C LEU A 11 -12.37 10.13 -2.11
N GLN A 12 -13.21 10.65 -1.22
CA GLN A 12 -14.03 9.82 -0.34
C GLN A 12 -15.01 8.94 -1.13
N THR A 13 -15.78 9.51 -2.06
CA THR A 13 -16.71 8.72 -2.90
C THR A 13 -15.97 7.66 -3.71
N TRP A 14 -14.78 7.97 -4.22
CA TRP A 14 -13.98 6.98 -4.95
C TRP A 14 -13.56 5.81 -4.05
N LEU A 15 -13.12 6.09 -2.82
CA LEU A 15 -12.71 5.04 -1.87
C LEU A 15 -13.89 4.17 -1.45
N GLU A 16 -15.08 4.77 -1.24
CA GLU A 16 -16.33 4.03 -1.00
C GLU A 16 -16.65 3.12 -2.20
N HIS A 17 -16.51 3.63 -3.43
CA HIS A 17 -16.67 2.83 -4.65
C HIS A 17 -15.63 1.70 -4.75
N GLN A 18 -14.36 1.93 -4.37
CA GLN A 18 -13.35 0.86 -4.36
C GLN A 18 -13.69 -0.22 -3.33
N SER A 19 -14.21 0.18 -2.17
CA SER A 19 -14.61 -0.75 -1.12
C SER A 19 -15.84 -1.57 -1.51
N ALA A 20 -16.88 -0.92 -2.04
CA ALA A 20 -18.18 -1.56 -2.27
C ALA A 20 -18.27 -2.34 -3.59
N LEU A 21 -17.61 -1.88 -4.65
CA LEU A 21 -17.77 -2.46 -5.99
C LEU A 21 -16.58 -3.31 -6.44
N LYS A 22 -15.47 -3.28 -5.71
CA LYS A 22 -14.25 -4.02 -6.06
C LYS A 22 -13.69 -4.87 -4.92
N ASP A 23 -14.42 -4.97 -3.81
CA ASP A 23 -14.01 -5.69 -2.59
C ASP A 23 -12.54 -5.41 -2.21
N ALA A 24 -12.11 -4.16 -2.39
CA ALA A 24 -10.72 -3.81 -2.13
C ALA A 24 -10.42 -3.96 -0.64
N ALA A 25 -9.38 -4.73 -0.32
CA ALA A 25 -8.95 -4.94 1.06
C ALA A 25 -8.71 -3.59 1.79
N GLU A 26 -8.98 -3.54 3.09
CA GLU A 26 -8.86 -2.33 3.91
C GLU A 26 -7.47 -1.67 3.78
N ASN A 27 -6.40 -2.47 3.78
CA ASN A 27 -5.04 -1.99 3.58
C ASN A 27 -4.84 -1.28 2.22
N THR A 28 -5.55 -1.71 1.17
CA THR A 28 -5.54 -1.06 -0.14
C THR A 28 -6.24 0.30 -0.08
N ILE A 29 -7.38 0.38 0.62
CA ILE A 29 -8.11 1.65 0.83
C ILE A 29 -7.27 2.66 1.61
N ILE A 30 -6.60 2.22 2.68
CA ILE A 30 -5.68 3.06 3.47
C ILE A 30 -4.54 3.58 2.58
N ALA A 31 -3.91 2.69 1.81
CA ALA A 31 -2.83 3.05 0.91
C ALA A 31 -3.26 4.05 -0.18
N TYR A 32 -4.43 3.81 -0.80
CA TYR A 32 -5.00 4.71 -1.81
C TYR A 32 -5.35 6.07 -1.22
N ARG A 33 -5.98 6.12 -0.04
CA ARG A 33 -6.29 7.37 0.65
C ARG A 33 -5.04 8.20 0.87
N GLY A 34 -3.99 7.59 1.43
CA GLY A 34 -2.73 8.29 1.69
C GLY A 34 -2.07 8.80 0.41
N ASP A 35 -1.95 7.96 -0.61
CA ASP A 35 -1.27 8.32 -1.86
C ASP A 35 -1.97 9.41 -2.65
N VAL A 36 -3.29 9.31 -2.79
CA VAL A 36 -4.06 10.30 -3.54
C VAL A 36 -4.16 11.62 -2.76
N THR A 37 -4.25 11.57 -1.43
CA THR A 37 -4.21 12.79 -0.61
C THR A 37 -2.89 13.53 -0.77
N GLU A 38 -1.76 12.83 -0.78
CA GLU A 38 -0.43 13.42 -1.01
C GLU A 38 -0.34 14.08 -2.41
N PHE A 39 -0.84 13.38 -3.44
CA PHE A 39 -0.92 13.93 -4.80
C PHE A 39 -1.76 15.21 -4.86
N LEU A 40 -2.98 15.19 -4.31
CA LEU A 40 -3.88 16.35 -4.31
C LEU A 40 -3.27 17.52 -3.55
N THR A 41 -2.63 17.25 -2.41
CA THR A 41 -1.93 18.28 -1.62
C THR A 41 -0.79 18.91 -2.41
N PHE A 42 0.03 18.10 -3.10
CA PHE A 42 1.08 18.60 -3.95
C PHE A 42 0.52 19.48 -5.08
N MET A 43 -0.56 19.05 -5.74
CA MET A 43 -1.14 19.80 -6.85
C MET A 43 -1.70 21.16 -6.42
N THR A 44 -2.37 21.23 -5.26
CA THR A 44 -2.80 22.52 -4.70
C THR A 44 -1.61 23.46 -4.50
N LEU A 45 -0.53 22.98 -3.88
CA LEU A 45 0.66 23.79 -3.62
C LEU A 45 1.39 24.19 -4.90
N HIS A 46 1.52 23.26 -5.86
CA HIS A 46 2.26 23.47 -7.10
C HIS A 46 1.57 24.46 -8.04
N LYS A 47 0.24 24.47 -8.07
CA LYS A 47 -0.55 25.39 -8.89
C LYS A 47 -0.84 26.73 -8.19
N GLY A 48 -0.64 26.81 -6.87
CA GLY A 48 -0.78 28.04 -6.11
C GLY A 48 -2.21 28.57 -5.99
N ASP A 49 -3.22 27.70 -6.15
CA ASP A 49 -4.63 28.11 -6.20
C ASP A 49 -5.53 27.11 -5.46
N THR A 50 -6.68 27.57 -4.94
CA THR A 50 -7.67 26.69 -4.30
C THR A 50 -8.44 25.93 -5.37
N GLN A 51 -7.89 24.80 -5.79
CA GLN A 51 -8.37 24.11 -6.98
C GLN A 51 -9.53 23.15 -6.69
N GLY A 52 -10.71 23.46 -7.26
CA GLY A 52 -11.84 22.54 -7.39
C GLY A 52 -11.62 21.49 -8.50
N LEU A 53 -12.64 20.68 -8.81
CA LEU A 53 -12.52 19.57 -9.77
C LEU A 53 -12.09 20.02 -11.18
N GLY A 54 -12.51 21.21 -11.61
CA GLY A 54 -12.15 21.75 -12.93
C GLY A 54 -10.64 21.97 -13.13
N ALA A 55 -9.87 22.09 -12.05
CA ALA A 55 -8.43 22.20 -12.15
C ALA A 55 -7.73 20.83 -12.17
N LEU A 56 -8.33 19.82 -11.52
CA LEU A 56 -7.89 18.42 -11.63
C LEU A 56 -8.02 17.92 -13.08
N ALA A 57 -8.99 18.44 -13.85
CA ALA A 57 -9.13 18.19 -15.28
C ALA A 57 -8.04 18.84 -16.16
N LYS A 58 -7.28 19.80 -15.62
CA LYS A 58 -6.23 20.56 -16.35
C LYS A 58 -4.81 20.13 -16.01
N ILE A 59 -4.64 18.98 -15.36
CA ILE A 59 -3.32 18.44 -15.05
C ILE A 59 -2.56 18.13 -16.35
N THR A 60 -1.31 18.58 -16.40
CA THR A 60 -0.41 18.40 -17.55
C THR A 60 0.65 17.33 -17.27
N ILE A 61 1.35 16.89 -18.32
CA ILE A 61 2.50 15.99 -18.18
C ILE A 61 3.62 16.64 -17.35
N SER A 62 3.78 17.97 -17.43
CA SER A 62 4.76 18.71 -16.63
C SER A 62 4.45 18.63 -15.14
N ASP A 63 3.17 18.78 -14.78
CA ASP A 63 2.72 18.68 -13.38
C ASP A 63 2.99 17.28 -12.82
N MET A 64 2.70 16.24 -13.61
CA MET A 64 2.99 14.85 -13.22
C MET A 64 4.48 14.61 -13.01
N ARG A 65 5.34 15.19 -13.85
CA ARG A 65 6.81 15.12 -13.68
C ARG A 65 7.26 15.86 -12.43
N ALA A 66 6.73 17.05 -12.17
CA ALA A 66 7.03 17.84 -10.98
C ALA A 66 6.64 17.08 -9.69
N TRP A 67 5.44 16.48 -9.67
CA TRP A 67 5.00 15.65 -8.56
C TRP A 67 5.91 14.45 -8.34
N MET A 68 6.20 13.67 -9.38
CA MET A 68 7.09 12.50 -9.25
C MET A 68 8.53 12.85 -8.86
N ALA A 69 9.00 14.06 -9.18
CA ALA A 69 10.29 14.57 -8.72
C ALA A 69 10.24 14.97 -7.23
N SER A 70 9.20 15.70 -6.83
CA SER A 70 8.92 16.07 -5.44
C SER A 70 8.82 14.84 -4.53
N THR A 71 8.01 13.85 -4.90
CA THR A 71 7.88 12.60 -4.14
C THR A 71 9.22 11.87 -3.98
N ARG A 72 10.10 11.92 -4.98
CA ARG A 72 11.45 11.34 -4.88
C ARG A 72 12.37 12.13 -3.96
N SER A 73 12.30 13.46 -3.98
CA SER A 73 13.10 14.29 -3.07
C SER A 73 12.78 14.07 -1.59
N GLY A 74 11.57 13.59 -1.29
CA GLY A 74 11.18 13.14 0.06
C GLY A 74 11.79 11.81 0.52
N GLY A 75 12.80 11.26 -0.17
CA GLY A 75 13.48 10.02 0.21
C GLY A 75 12.76 8.74 -0.20
N VAL A 76 11.69 8.85 -1.00
CA VAL A 76 10.88 7.69 -1.42
C VAL A 76 11.51 7.02 -2.64
N GLY A 77 11.77 5.71 -2.54
CA GLY A 77 12.36 4.92 -3.64
C GLY A 77 11.44 4.76 -4.86
N SER A 78 12.02 4.43 -6.02
CA SER A 78 11.30 4.28 -7.31
C SER A 78 10.09 3.34 -7.26
N ARG A 79 10.14 2.27 -6.45
CA ARG A 79 9.02 1.33 -6.27
C ARG A 79 7.82 1.99 -5.61
N SER A 80 8.06 2.82 -4.60
CA SER A 80 7.02 3.54 -3.88
C SER A 80 6.41 4.66 -4.74
N VAL A 81 7.21 5.34 -5.56
CA VAL A 81 6.69 6.30 -6.56
C VAL A 81 5.81 5.61 -7.59
N ALA A 82 6.22 4.44 -8.09
CA ALA A 82 5.40 3.66 -9.02
C ALA A 82 4.07 3.22 -8.40
N ARG A 83 4.08 2.78 -7.13
CA ARG A 83 2.87 2.43 -6.38
C ARG A 83 1.94 3.64 -6.22
N LYS A 84 2.48 4.79 -5.80
CA LYS A 84 1.74 6.05 -5.69
C LYS A 84 1.11 6.45 -7.03
N LEU A 85 1.87 6.38 -8.12
CA LEU A 85 1.37 6.70 -9.46
C LEU A 85 0.23 5.76 -9.88
N SER A 86 0.29 4.47 -9.53
CA SER A 86 -0.82 3.55 -9.79
C SER A 86 -2.10 3.95 -9.06
N ALA A 87 -2.01 4.38 -7.80
CA ALA A 87 -3.16 4.88 -7.04
C ALA A 87 -3.75 6.15 -7.68
N VAL A 88 -2.89 7.11 -8.06
CA VAL A 88 -3.31 8.33 -8.76
C VAL A 88 -4.00 8.02 -10.09
N LYS A 89 -3.46 7.09 -10.89
CA LYS A 89 -4.10 6.67 -12.15
C LYS A 89 -5.45 5.99 -11.91
N ALA A 90 -5.58 5.17 -10.86
CA ALA A 90 -6.84 4.53 -10.53
C ALA A 90 -7.91 5.55 -10.14
N PHE A 91 -7.55 6.56 -9.34
CA PHE A 91 -8.42 7.68 -9.01
C PHE A 91 -8.81 8.49 -10.26
N TYR A 92 -7.86 8.83 -11.12
CA TYR A 92 -8.13 9.63 -12.33
C TYR A 92 -8.99 8.91 -13.37
N ARG A 93 -8.90 7.58 -13.49
CA ARG A 93 -9.84 6.83 -14.35
C ARG A 93 -11.28 7.02 -13.89
N TRP A 94 -11.52 6.84 -12.59
CA TRP A 94 -12.85 7.01 -12.01
C TRP A 94 -13.32 8.48 -12.06
N LEU A 95 -12.43 9.43 -11.75
CA LEU A 95 -12.78 10.85 -11.70
C LEU A 95 -13.13 11.38 -13.10
N ALA A 96 -12.37 10.98 -14.12
CA ALA A 96 -12.62 11.34 -15.52
C ALA A 96 -13.95 10.81 -16.03
N GLU A 97 -14.30 9.56 -15.68
CA GLU A 97 -15.58 8.94 -16.02
C GLU A 97 -16.75 9.67 -15.35
N ARG A 98 -16.60 10.02 -14.07
CA ARG A 98 -17.63 10.74 -13.30
C ARG A 98 -17.85 12.18 -13.76
N GLU A 99 -16.78 12.91 -14.03
CA GLU A 99 -16.82 14.36 -14.28
C GLU A 99 -16.75 14.72 -15.79
N GLY A 100 -16.59 13.73 -16.66
CA GLY A 100 -16.66 13.91 -18.12
C GLY A 100 -15.48 14.66 -18.73
N PHE A 101 -14.24 14.32 -18.35
CA PHE A 101 -13.03 14.91 -18.96
C PHE A 101 -12.01 13.84 -19.38
N GLU A 102 -11.00 14.26 -20.14
CA GLU A 102 -9.96 13.37 -20.67
C GLU A 102 -8.69 13.43 -19.78
N PRO A 103 -8.26 12.31 -19.15
CA PRO A 103 -7.15 12.30 -18.19
C PRO A 103 -5.79 11.86 -18.79
N THR A 104 -5.55 12.03 -20.10
CA THR A 104 -4.36 11.49 -20.82
C THR A 104 -3.05 11.85 -20.16
N ALA A 105 -2.90 13.09 -19.68
CA ALA A 105 -1.68 13.54 -19.04
C ALA A 105 -1.29 12.69 -17.83
N VAL A 106 -2.28 12.30 -17.02
CA VAL A 106 -2.08 11.45 -15.84
C VAL A 106 -1.91 9.99 -16.24
N LEU A 107 -2.73 9.49 -17.17
CA LEU A 107 -2.70 8.08 -17.56
C LEU A 107 -1.44 7.70 -18.35
N LEU A 108 -0.87 8.62 -19.13
CA LEU A 108 0.37 8.41 -19.88
C LEU A 108 1.65 8.70 -19.07
N ALA A 109 1.55 9.22 -17.85
CA ALA A 109 2.71 9.43 -16.99
C ALA A 109 3.45 8.09 -16.77
N ARG A 110 4.77 8.08 -17.03
CA ARG A 110 5.58 6.86 -16.95
C ARG A 110 6.12 6.65 -15.55
N SER A 111 5.88 5.46 -15.00
CA SER A 111 6.49 5.06 -13.74
C SER A 111 8.02 5.05 -13.84
N PRO A 112 8.73 5.41 -12.76
CA PRO A 112 10.18 5.21 -12.70
C PRO A 112 10.51 3.73 -12.91
N LYS A 113 11.56 3.44 -13.68
CA LYS A 113 12.08 2.07 -13.75
C LYS A 113 12.69 1.72 -12.40
N PHE A 114 12.40 0.53 -11.91
CA PHE A 114 13.08 -0.07 -10.77
C PHE A 114 13.35 -1.53 -11.06
N GLN A 115 14.52 -2.01 -10.65
CA GLN A 115 14.81 -3.43 -10.71
C GLN A 115 14.00 -4.14 -9.62
N LYS A 116 13.28 -5.19 -10.01
CA LYS A 116 12.66 -6.09 -9.04
C LYS A 116 13.81 -6.82 -8.35
N GLN A 117 14.08 -6.51 -7.09
CA GLN A 117 15.00 -7.32 -6.32
C GLN A 117 14.40 -8.72 -6.20
N LEU A 118 15.22 -9.73 -6.51
CA LEU A 118 14.87 -11.09 -6.17
C LEU A 118 14.77 -11.19 -4.65
N PRO A 119 13.77 -11.91 -4.12
CA PRO A 119 13.77 -12.27 -2.71
C PRO A 119 15.12 -12.88 -2.35
N ARG A 120 15.74 -12.41 -1.27
CA ARG A 120 16.93 -13.08 -0.72
C ARG A 120 16.42 -14.18 0.19
N PRO A 121 16.46 -15.46 -0.23
CA PRO A 121 15.98 -16.53 0.63
C PRO A 121 16.83 -16.55 1.90
N LEU A 122 16.16 -16.72 3.05
CA LEU A 122 16.85 -16.94 4.32
C LEU A 122 17.41 -18.36 4.31
N ALA A 123 18.72 -18.48 4.54
CA ALA A 123 19.35 -19.78 4.67
C ALA A 123 18.82 -20.54 5.90
N GLU A 124 18.78 -21.86 5.83
CA GLU A 124 18.17 -22.71 6.86
C GLU A 124 18.86 -22.57 8.22
N ASP A 125 20.19 -22.47 8.22
CA ASP A 125 21.01 -22.22 9.41
C ASP A 125 20.69 -20.86 10.05
N ALA A 126 20.53 -19.81 9.23
CA ALA A 126 20.13 -18.49 9.70
C ALA A 126 18.70 -18.48 10.26
N ALA A 127 17.78 -19.27 9.70
CA ALA A 127 16.43 -19.42 10.20
C ALA A 127 16.40 -20.14 11.57
N ARG A 128 17.16 -21.23 11.71
CA ARG A 128 17.32 -21.94 13.00
C ARG A 128 17.93 -21.02 14.06
N ALA A 129 19.01 -20.33 13.73
CA ALA A 129 19.65 -19.38 14.64
C ALA A 129 18.70 -18.26 15.11
N LEU A 130 17.81 -17.79 14.24
CA LEU A 130 16.78 -16.80 14.61
C LEU A 130 15.78 -17.38 15.62
N ILE A 131 15.33 -18.63 15.40
CA ILE A 131 14.39 -19.31 16.29
C ILE A 131 15.02 -19.55 17.68
N ASP A 132 16.26 -20.06 17.71
CA ASP A 132 17.00 -20.31 18.96
C ASP A 132 17.24 -19.00 19.75
N CYS A 133 17.49 -17.90 19.02
CA CYS A 133 17.68 -16.59 19.61
C CYS A 133 16.41 -16.08 20.31
N VAL A 134 15.23 -16.18 19.67
CA VAL A 134 13.99 -15.69 20.28
C VAL A 134 13.53 -16.56 21.45
N GLU A 135 13.85 -17.86 21.42
CA GLU A 135 13.56 -18.76 22.54
C GLU A 135 14.32 -18.35 23.80
N THR A 136 15.60 -17.99 23.64
CA THR A 136 16.51 -17.67 24.77
C THR A 136 16.40 -16.24 25.28
N GLN A 137 15.99 -15.28 24.45
CA GLN A 137 15.95 -13.85 24.81
C GLN A 137 14.60 -13.37 25.37
N ALA A 138 13.55 -14.18 25.32
CA ALA A 138 12.22 -13.75 25.76
C ALA A 138 12.15 -13.58 27.28
N ARG A 139 11.51 -12.49 27.73
CA ARG A 139 11.34 -12.17 29.16
C ARG A 139 10.39 -13.12 29.91
N ALA A 140 9.56 -13.86 29.20
CA ALA A 140 8.58 -14.77 29.77
C ALA A 140 8.45 -16.04 28.92
N PRO A 141 8.29 -17.24 29.53
CA PRO A 141 8.25 -18.50 28.80
C PRO A 141 7.17 -18.59 27.71
N TRP A 142 5.98 -18.02 27.95
CA TRP A 142 4.90 -18.05 26.96
C TRP A 142 5.20 -17.17 25.74
N VAL A 143 6.01 -16.10 25.90
CA VAL A 143 6.44 -15.23 24.80
C VAL A 143 7.44 -15.95 23.91
N ALA A 144 8.40 -16.67 24.50
CA ALA A 144 9.31 -17.55 23.76
C ALA A 144 8.53 -18.56 22.92
N ALA A 145 7.59 -19.29 23.54
CA ALA A 145 6.78 -20.29 22.85
C ALA A 145 5.98 -19.68 21.68
N ARG A 146 5.39 -18.48 21.87
CA ARG A 146 4.68 -17.77 20.82
C ARG A 146 5.61 -17.38 19.67
N ASP A 147 6.75 -16.78 19.97
CA ASP A 147 7.66 -16.24 18.94
C ASP A 147 8.30 -17.39 18.13
N VAL A 148 8.69 -18.48 18.79
CA VAL A 148 9.14 -19.72 18.15
C VAL A 148 8.05 -20.28 17.22
N ALA A 149 6.80 -20.39 17.71
CA ALA A 149 5.69 -20.89 16.90
C ALA A 149 5.44 -20.00 15.67
N VAL A 150 5.39 -18.67 15.85
CA VAL A 150 5.17 -17.73 14.74
C VAL A 150 6.30 -17.82 13.71
N LEU A 151 7.57 -17.76 14.12
CA LEU A 151 8.69 -17.85 13.19
C LEU A 151 8.73 -19.19 12.45
N THR A 152 8.41 -20.28 13.15
CA THR A 152 8.32 -21.61 12.54
C THR A 152 7.22 -21.67 11.49
N MET A 153 6.06 -21.06 11.72
CA MET A 153 4.97 -21.01 10.73
C MET A 153 5.31 -20.12 9.52
N LEU A 154 5.99 -18.99 9.74
CA LEU A 154 6.41 -18.10 8.66
C LEU A 154 7.45 -18.78 7.75
N TRP A 155 8.49 -19.38 8.34
CA TRP A 155 9.59 -19.97 7.58
C TRP A 155 9.30 -21.41 7.15
N GLY A 156 8.78 -22.24 8.05
CA GLY A 156 8.55 -23.67 7.82
C GLY A 156 7.28 -23.98 7.02
N CYS A 157 6.20 -23.21 7.22
CA CYS A 157 4.95 -23.39 6.48
C CYS A 157 4.76 -22.35 5.36
N GLY A 158 5.63 -21.33 5.27
CA GLY A 158 5.55 -20.29 4.26
C GLY A 158 4.36 -19.33 4.42
N LEU A 159 3.77 -19.25 5.63
CA LEU A 159 2.63 -18.37 5.88
C LEU A 159 3.05 -16.90 5.79
N ARG A 160 2.14 -16.05 5.29
CA ARG A 160 2.27 -14.60 5.45
C ARG A 160 2.05 -14.22 6.91
N ILE A 161 2.59 -13.08 7.33
CA ILE A 161 2.43 -12.60 8.72
C ILE A 161 0.96 -12.48 9.14
N SER A 162 0.09 -11.99 8.26
CA SER A 162 -1.35 -11.89 8.53
C SER A 162 -2.01 -13.26 8.68
N GLU A 163 -1.57 -14.26 7.92
CA GLU A 163 -2.08 -15.63 7.97
C GLU A 163 -1.67 -16.32 9.28
N ALA A 164 -0.40 -16.20 9.68
CA ALA A 164 0.11 -16.74 10.94
C ALA A 164 -0.60 -16.12 12.17
N LEU A 165 -0.88 -14.81 12.13
CA LEU A 165 -1.59 -14.10 13.19
C LEU A 165 -3.11 -14.37 13.21
N ALA A 166 -3.67 -14.94 12.16
CA ALA A 166 -5.09 -15.25 12.06
C ALA A 166 -5.46 -16.62 12.67
N ILE A 167 -4.47 -17.44 13.03
CA ILE A 167 -4.68 -18.74 13.70
C ILE A 167 -5.23 -18.49 15.10
N LYS A 168 -6.28 -19.23 15.45
CA LYS A 168 -7.03 -19.03 16.69
C LYS A 168 -6.64 -20.11 17.71
N GLY A 169 -6.70 -19.76 19.00
CA GLY A 169 -6.52 -20.75 20.07
C GLY A 169 -7.53 -21.91 20.00
N GLY A 170 -8.72 -21.69 19.43
CA GLY A 170 -9.72 -22.73 19.17
C GLY A 170 -9.33 -23.74 18.09
N ASP A 171 -8.26 -23.47 17.31
CA ASP A 171 -7.70 -24.43 16.37
C ASP A 171 -6.84 -25.49 17.08
N ALA A 172 -6.62 -25.34 18.40
CA ALA A 172 -5.91 -26.31 19.22
C ALA A 172 -6.84 -27.41 19.78
N PRO A 173 -6.43 -28.70 19.77
CA PRO A 173 -5.18 -29.21 19.20
C PRO A 173 -5.19 -29.14 17.66
N LEU A 174 -4.06 -28.77 17.07
CA LEU A 174 -3.96 -28.60 15.62
C LEU A 174 -4.19 -29.94 14.89
N PRO A 175 -5.06 -29.99 13.87
CA PRO A 175 -5.24 -31.18 13.05
C PRO A 175 -4.01 -31.45 12.16
N ASN A 176 -3.95 -32.63 11.52
CA ASN A 176 -2.88 -32.98 10.57
C ASN A 176 -2.74 -32.00 9.39
N SER A 177 -3.78 -31.22 9.10
CA SER A 177 -3.77 -30.17 8.08
C SER A 177 -4.70 -29.04 8.50
N LEU A 178 -4.21 -27.80 8.43
CA LEU A 178 -4.99 -26.60 8.69
C LEU A 178 -5.19 -25.82 7.38
N ARG A 179 -6.43 -25.41 7.10
CA ARG A 179 -6.73 -24.59 5.93
C ARG A 179 -6.63 -23.11 6.30
N ILE A 180 -5.68 -22.42 5.66
CA ILE A 180 -5.49 -20.98 5.80
C ILE A 180 -6.15 -20.27 4.60
N ILE A 181 -6.96 -19.26 4.89
CA ILE A 181 -7.55 -18.38 3.88
C ILE A 181 -6.74 -17.08 3.94
N GLY A 182 -6.02 -16.78 2.86
CA GLY A 182 -5.23 -15.55 2.69
C GLY A 182 -5.93 -14.49 1.86
#